data_AF-A0A5B0RMH0-F1
#
_entry.id   AF-A0A5B0RMH0-F1
#
_cell.length_a   1.000
_cell.length_b   1.000
_cell.length_c   1.000
_cell.angle_alpha   90.00
_cell.angle_beta   90.00
_cell.angle_gamma   90.00
#
_symmetry.space_group_name_H-M   'P 1'
#
loop_
_entity.id
_entity.type
_entity.pdbx_description
1 polymer ?
#
loop_
_entity_poly.entity_id
_entity_poly.type
_entity_poly.pdbx_seq_one_letter_code
_entity_poly.pdbx_strand_id
1 'polypeptide(L)'
;MSHSTTTNEDVDSVSSNASRAVQKKGDLVIESFQDLYSQTTDPDRFLMERSCCPFTLETGYIKEIKSTFNRLHSSLLPQLRNQSAAISLLLDPSDLRKDPCLKLEFILKIQSSLSDTVEEILSALDCIFPEQVILPNQMNDQHLKEIKNYRL
;
A
#
# COMPACT_ATOMS: atom_id res chain seq x y z
N MET A 1 1.27 -55.53 -32.97
CA MET A 1 0.54 -54.41 -32.35
C MET A 1 1.18 -54.16 -31.00
N SER A 2 2.03 -53.12 -30.93
CA SER A 2 2.75 -52.76 -29.71
C SER A 2 1.85 -51.85 -28.88
N HIS A 3 1.56 -52.26 -27.64
CA HIS A 3 0.86 -51.41 -26.67
C HIS A 3 1.90 -50.51 -25.99
N SER A 4 1.79 -49.20 -26.22
CA SER A 4 2.51 -48.19 -25.44
C SER A 4 1.76 -47.98 -24.12
N THR A 5 2.35 -48.42 -23.03
CA THR A 5 1.86 -48.17 -21.67
C THR A 5 2.44 -46.83 -21.22
N THR A 6 1.65 -45.77 -21.25
CA THR A 6 2.03 -44.47 -20.68
C THR A 6 1.92 -44.56 -19.16
N THR A 7 3.02 -44.20 -18.49
CA THR A 7 3.29 -44.35 -17.05
C THR A 7 2.49 -43.36 -16.19
N ASN A 8 1.75 -43.88 -15.21
CA ASN A 8 0.99 -43.10 -14.21
C ASN A 8 1.86 -42.26 -13.26
N GLU A 9 3.17 -42.51 -13.19
CA GLU A 9 4.09 -41.82 -12.26
C GLU A 9 4.33 -40.34 -12.62
N ASP A 10 4.12 -39.95 -13.88
CA ASP A 10 4.39 -38.59 -14.35
C ASP A 10 3.25 -37.61 -13.97
N VAL A 11 2.02 -38.13 -13.80
CA VAL A 11 0.82 -37.31 -13.52
C VAL A 11 0.75 -36.88 -12.05
N ASP A 12 1.13 -37.78 -11.13
CA ASP A 12 1.11 -37.50 -9.69
C ASP A 12 2.23 -36.53 -9.27
N SER A 13 3.39 -36.59 -9.93
CA SER A 13 4.52 -35.67 -9.71
C SER A 13 4.16 -34.23 -10.11
N VAL A 14 3.46 -34.06 -11.25
CA VAL A 14 3.02 -32.76 -11.75
C VAL A 14 1.90 -32.15 -10.88
N SER A 15 0.99 -32.96 -10.36
CA SER A 15 -0.06 -32.47 -9.44
C SER A 15 0.54 -31.97 -8.10
N SER A 16 1.53 -32.70 -7.58
CA SER A 16 2.23 -32.37 -6.33
C SER A 16 3.04 -31.08 -6.43
N ASN A 17 3.73 -30.85 -7.56
CA ASN A 17 4.54 -29.65 -7.76
C ASN A 17 3.68 -28.38 -7.91
N ALA A 18 2.52 -28.47 -8.58
CA ALA A 18 1.62 -27.35 -8.79
C ALA A 18 0.97 -26.91 -7.47
N SER A 19 0.55 -27.87 -6.65
CA SER A 19 0.02 -27.60 -5.30
C SER A 19 1.05 -26.86 -4.43
N ARG A 20 2.31 -27.30 -4.44
CA ARG A 20 3.40 -26.64 -3.71
C ARG A 20 3.68 -25.22 -4.22
N ALA A 21 3.61 -25.00 -5.54
CA ALA A 21 3.82 -23.68 -6.12
C ALA A 21 2.72 -22.68 -5.70
N VAL A 22 1.46 -23.13 -5.70
CA VAL A 22 0.32 -22.34 -5.21
C VAL A 22 0.49 -21.99 -3.74
N GLN A 23 0.91 -22.96 -2.91
CA GLN A 23 1.15 -22.73 -1.48
C GLN A 23 2.23 -21.66 -1.27
N LYS A 24 3.38 -21.78 -1.93
CA LYS A 24 4.47 -20.79 -1.85
C LYS A 24 4.02 -19.38 -2.25
N LYS A 25 3.21 -19.26 -3.31
CA LYS A 25 2.64 -17.96 -3.73
C LYS A 25 1.68 -17.41 -2.66
N GLY A 26 0.88 -18.27 -2.03
CA GLY A 26 0.00 -17.89 -0.93
C GLY A 26 0.77 -17.36 0.27
N ASP A 27 1.85 -18.05 0.66
CA ASP A 27 2.73 -17.61 1.75
C ASP A 27 3.34 -16.23 1.46
N LEU A 28 3.80 -16.00 0.22
CA LEU A 28 4.36 -14.71 -0.19
C LEU A 28 3.32 -13.58 -0.17
N VAL A 29 2.06 -13.85 -0.55
CA VAL A 29 0.97 -12.86 -0.44
C VAL A 29 0.74 -12.47 1.02
N ILE A 30 0.79 -13.44 1.95
CA ILE A 30 0.64 -13.19 3.38
C ILE A 30 1.79 -12.34 3.90
N GLU A 31 3.03 -12.74 3.60
CA GLU A 31 4.25 -12.00 3.98
C GLU A 31 4.19 -10.55 3.48
N SER A 32 3.83 -10.33 2.22
CA SER A 32 3.71 -8.97 1.67
C SER A 32 2.65 -8.11 2.38
N PHE A 33 1.54 -8.67 2.84
CA PHE A 33 0.59 -7.92 3.67
C PHE A 33 1.12 -7.63 5.08
N GLN A 34 1.90 -8.54 5.66
CA GLN A 34 2.54 -8.33 6.96
C GLN A 34 3.60 -7.23 6.88
N ASP A 35 4.37 -7.20 5.80
CA ASP A 35 5.35 -6.14 5.53
C ASP A 35 4.64 -4.79 5.38
N LEU A 36 3.56 -4.74 4.59
CA LEU A 36 2.76 -3.52 4.42
C LEU A 36 2.17 -3.04 5.74
N TYR A 37 1.65 -3.96 6.57
CA TYR A 37 1.13 -3.63 7.88
C TYR A 37 2.24 -3.05 8.78
N SER A 38 3.42 -3.67 8.78
CA SER A 38 4.57 -3.22 9.57
C SER A 38 5.03 -1.83 9.13
N GLN A 39 5.09 -1.55 7.83
CA GLN A 39 5.40 -0.22 7.27
C GLN A 39 4.44 0.86 7.78
N THR A 40 3.14 0.55 7.90
CA THR A 40 2.13 1.54 8.33
C THR A 40 2.07 1.75 9.85
N THR A 41 2.60 0.82 10.63
CA THR A 41 2.52 0.83 12.10
C THR A 41 3.86 1.07 12.77
N ASP A 42 4.93 1.22 11.98
CA ASP A 42 6.28 1.48 12.47
C ASP A 42 6.33 2.80 13.28
N PRO A 43 6.51 2.72 14.60
CA PRO A 43 6.57 3.91 15.44
C PRO A 43 7.83 4.74 15.16
N ASP A 44 8.93 4.13 14.67
CA ASP A 44 10.16 4.84 14.36
C ASP A 44 10.03 5.69 13.09
N ARG A 45 9.08 5.38 12.22
CA ARG A 45 8.74 6.18 11.03
C ARG A 45 8.29 7.60 11.41
N PHE A 46 7.51 7.72 12.49
CA PHE A 46 7.11 9.02 13.05
C PHE A 46 8.27 9.75 13.75
N LEU A 47 9.32 9.02 14.14
CA LEU A 47 10.44 9.55 14.92
C LEU A 47 11.64 9.95 14.04
N MET A 48 11.88 9.28 12.90
CA MET A 48 13.16 9.39 12.16
C MET A 48 13.19 10.38 10.99
N GLU A 49 12.06 10.80 10.41
CA GLU A 49 12.05 11.68 9.22
C GLU A 49 11.61 13.12 9.49
N ARG A 50 11.51 13.54 10.76
CA ARG A 50 11.18 14.93 11.12
C ARG A 50 12.34 15.92 11.01
N SER A 51 13.19 15.75 10.00
CA SER A 51 14.08 16.83 9.56
C SER A 51 13.24 17.89 8.84
N CYS A 52 12.48 18.66 9.62
CA CYS A 52 11.84 19.88 9.16
C CYS A 52 12.88 20.75 8.46
N CYS A 53 12.59 21.14 7.22
CA CYS A 53 13.16 22.37 6.68
C CYS A 53 12.94 23.49 7.71
N PRO A 54 13.93 24.35 7.96
CA PRO A 54 13.78 25.45 8.90
C PRO A 54 12.53 26.24 8.53
N PHE A 55 11.64 26.39 9.50
CA PHE A 55 10.35 27.08 9.41
C PHE A 55 10.55 28.52 8.92
N THR A 56 10.56 28.71 7.61
CA THR A 56 10.15 29.94 6.96
C THR A 56 8.82 29.64 6.31
N LEU A 57 7.76 30.29 6.82
CA LEU A 57 6.41 30.29 6.27
C LEU A 57 6.41 31.02 4.91
N GLU A 58 7.20 30.51 3.98
CA GLU A 58 7.40 31.06 2.66
C GLU A 58 6.23 30.61 1.80
N THR A 59 5.74 31.49 0.93
CA THR A 59 4.62 31.21 0.01
C THR A 59 4.79 29.89 -0.76
N GLY A 60 6.03 29.44 -0.96
CA GLY A 60 6.37 28.14 -1.55
C GLY A 60 5.84 26.95 -0.74
N TYR A 61 5.97 26.94 0.59
CA TYR A 61 5.56 25.83 1.44
C TYR A 61 4.03 25.66 1.47
N ILE A 62 3.27 26.77 1.54
CA ILE A 62 1.79 26.72 1.48
C ILE A 62 1.33 26.16 0.11
N LYS A 63 2.01 26.54 -0.98
CA LYS A 63 1.71 26.02 -2.32
C LYS A 63 1.98 24.51 -2.40
N GLU A 64 3.07 24.07 -1.78
CA GLU A 64 3.44 22.65 -1.69
C GLU A 64 2.40 21.85 -0.91
N ILE A 65 2.01 22.28 0.30
CA ILE A 65 0.94 21.62 1.07
C ILE A 65 -0.34 21.52 0.25
N LYS A 66 -0.78 22.61 -0.40
CA LYS A 66 -2.00 22.59 -1.22
C LYS A 66 -1.88 21.62 -2.40
N SER A 67 -0.72 21.56 -3.05
CA SER A 67 -0.45 20.62 -4.14
C SER A 67 -0.48 19.17 -3.65
N THR A 68 0.18 18.88 -2.53
CA THR A 68 0.21 17.57 -1.89
C THR A 68 -1.18 17.12 -1.45
N PHE A 69 -1.95 18.02 -0.82
CA PHE A 69 -3.34 17.77 -0.44
C PHE A 69 -4.23 17.45 -1.64
N ASN A 70 -4.10 18.22 -2.73
CA ASN A 70 -4.84 17.95 -3.97
C ASN A 70 -4.46 16.58 -4.54
N ARG A 71 -3.17 16.22 -4.59
CA ARG A 71 -2.70 14.91 -5.07
C ARG A 71 -3.23 13.75 -4.21
N LEU A 72 -3.26 13.94 -2.89
CA LEU A 72 -3.83 12.96 -1.96
C LEU A 72 -5.29 12.65 -2.31
N HIS A 73 -6.11 13.70 -2.48
CA HIS A 73 -7.53 13.56 -2.79
C HIS A 73 -7.81 13.10 -4.23
N SER A 74 -7.10 13.63 -5.22
CA SER A 74 -7.42 13.41 -6.64
C SER A 74 -6.82 12.12 -7.19
N SER A 75 -5.76 11.59 -6.58
CA SER A 75 -4.99 10.46 -7.11
C SER A 75 -4.78 9.35 -6.09
N LEU A 76 -4.12 9.64 -4.97
CA LEU A 76 -3.63 8.60 -4.07
C LEU A 76 -4.77 7.84 -3.37
N LEU A 77 -5.75 8.54 -2.80
CA LEU A 77 -6.89 7.90 -2.15
C LEU A 77 -7.78 7.10 -3.13
N PRO A 78 -8.12 7.62 -4.34
CA PRO A 78 -8.78 6.82 -5.36
C PRO A 78 -7.98 5.58 -5.79
N GLN A 79 -6.66 5.70 -5.94
CA GLN A 79 -5.77 4.59 -6.31
C GLN A 79 -5.77 3.51 -5.23
N LEU A 80 -5.59 3.89 -3.96
CA LEU A 80 -5.67 3.00 -2.81
C LEU A 80 -7.01 2.23 -2.81
N ARG A 81 -8.13 2.96 -2.95
CA ARG A 81 -9.47 2.35 -3.02
C ARG A 81 -9.57 1.30 -4.14
N ASN A 82 -9.07 1.63 -5.32
CA ASN A 82 -9.13 0.73 -6.49
C ASN A 82 -8.27 -0.52 -6.28
N GLN A 83 -7.06 -0.37 -5.75
CA GLN A 83 -6.17 -1.49 -5.42
C GLN A 83 -6.78 -2.41 -4.36
N SER A 84 -7.33 -1.84 -3.27
CA SER A 84 -8.00 -2.61 -2.22
C SER A 84 -9.24 -3.36 -2.74
N ALA A 85 -10.03 -2.72 -3.60
CA ALA A 85 -11.19 -3.36 -4.23
C ALA A 85 -10.78 -4.51 -5.17
N ALA A 86 -9.73 -4.31 -5.98
CA ALA A 86 -9.21 -5.33 -6.88
C ALA A 86 -8.67 -6.55 -6.11
N ILE A 87 -7.89 -6.32 -5.05
CA ILE A 87 -7.39 -7.39 -4.15
C ILE A 87 -8.57 -8.13 -3.54
N SER A 88 -9.57 -7.41 -3.03
CA SER A 88 -10.76 -8.01 -2.40
C SER A 88 -11.53 -8.92 -3.36
N LEU A 89 -11.67 -8.51 -4.62
CA LEU A 89 -12.29 -9.33 -5.66
C LEU A 89 -11.47 -10.59 -6.00
N LEU A 90 -10.14 -10.46 -6.06
CA LEU A 90 -9.23 -11.57 -6.36
C LEU A 90 -9.17 -12.59 -5.22
N LEU A 91 -9.32 -12.13 -3.97
CA LEU A 91 -9.35 -12.95 -2.77
C LEU A 91 -10.71 -13.62 -2.51
N ASP A 92 -11.74 -13.34 -3.32
CA ASP A 92 -13.02 -14.07 -3.22
C ASP A 92 -12.76 -15.58 -3.31
N PRO A 93 -13.16 -16.40 -2.31
CA PRO A 93 -12.78 -17.82 -2.28
C PRO A 93 -13.31 -18.64 -3.45
N SER A 94 -14.53 -18.36 -3.92
CA SER A 94 -15.14 -19.06 -5.04
C SER A 94 -14.39 -18.76 -6.34
N ASP A 95 -13.90 -17.54 -6.45
CA ASP A 95 -13.23 -17.03 -7.60
C ASP A 95 -11.74 -17.39 -7.60
N LEU A 96 -11.08 -17.33 -6.44
CA LEU A 96 -9.69 -17.71 -6.21
C LEU A 96 -9.42 -19.18 -6.54
N ARG A 97 -10.36 -20.08 -6.22
CA ARG A 97 -10.23 -21.52 -6.49
C ARG A 97 -10.27 -21.88 -7.98
N LYS A 98 -10.81 -21.01 -8.85
CA LYS A 98 -10.88 -21.26 -10.30
C LYS A 98 -9.49 -21.23 -10.93
N ASP A 99 -8.65 -20.29 -10.50
CA ASP A 99 -7.26 -20.17 -10.94
C ASP A 99 -6.39 -19.57 -9.83
N PRO A 100 -5.97 -20.39 -8.86
CA PRO A 100 -5.25 -19.88 -7.70
C PRO A 100 -3.86 -19.36 -8.08
N CYS A 101 -3.20 -19.97 -9.07
CA CYS A 101 -1.84 -19.61 -9.43
C CYS A 101 -1.78 -18.22 -10.09
N LEU A 102 -2.67 -17.95 -11.06
CA LEU A 102 -2.73 -16.64 -11.71
C LEU A 102 -3.29 -15.57 -10.78
N LYS A 103 -4.31 -15.88 -9.96
CA LYS A 103 -4.89 -14.88 -9.06
C LYS A 103 -3.93 -14.44 -7.96
N LEU A 104 -3.19 -15.37 -7.35
CA LEU A 104 -2.15 -15.02 -6.37
C LEU A 104 -1.03 -14.17 -7.01
N GLU A 105 -0.68 -14.43 -8.27
CA GLU A 105 0.30 -13.62 -9.00
C GLU A 105 -0.21 -12.19 -9.27
N PHE A 106 -1.48 -12.04 -9.65
CA PHE A 106 -2.09 -10.73 -9.78
C PHE A 106 -2.17 -9.99 -8.45
N ILE A 107 -2.50 -10.68 -7.35
CA ILE A 107 -2.50 -10.09 -6.01
C ILE A 107 -1.12 -9.55 -5.68
N LEU A 108 -0.05 -10.33 -5.86
CA LEU A 108 1.34 -9.87 -5.61
C LEU A 108 1.69 -8.62 -6.43
N LYS A 109 1.29 -8.57 -7.70
CA LYS A 109 1.50 -7.39 -8.54
C LYS A 109 0.77 -6.16 -8.02
N ILE A 110 -0.47 -6.32 -7.54
CA ILE A 110 -1.23 -5.21 -6.96
C ILE A 110 -0.64 -4.81 -5.60
N GLN A 111 -0.18 -5.76 -4.79
CA GLN A 111 0.46 -5.50 -3.49
C GLN A 111 1.73 -4.65 -3.64
N SER A 112 2.57 -4.93 -4.63
CA SER A 112 3.75 -4.09 -4.92
C SER A 112 3.36 -2.63 -5.19
N SER A 113 2.38 -2.40 -6.07
CA SER A 113 1.90 -1.05 -6.36
C SER A 113 1.16 -0.40 -5.18
N LEU A 114 0.48 -1.20 -4.36
CA LEU A 114 -0.19 -0.75 -3.14
C LEU A 114 0.83 -0.27 -2.10
N SER A 115 1.96 -0.97 -1.95
CA SER A 115 3.04 -0.56 -1.05
C SER A 115 3.58 0.83 -1.42
N ASP A 116 3.84 1.08 -2.70
CA ASP A 116 4.27 2.40 -3.19
C ASP A 116 3.21 3.47 -2.93
N THR A 117 1.93 3.13 -3.14
CA THR A 117 0.81 4.07 -2.93
C THR A 117 0.68 4.45 -1.45
N VAL A 118 0.84 3.48 -0.55
CA VAL A 118 0.82 3.71 0.89
C VAL A 118 2.00 4.57 1.32
N GLU A 119 3.19 4.28 0.81
CA GLU A 119 4.39 5.09 1.05
C GLU A 119 4.18 6.56 0.64
N GLU A 120 3.67 6.79 -0.56
CA GLU A 120 3.37 8.14 -1.05
C GLU A 120 2.31 8.87 -0.21
N ILE A 121 1.32 8.13 0.31
CA ILE A 121 0.30 8.69 1.22
C ILE A 121 0.96 9.10 2.54
N LEU A 122 1.81 8.24 3.12
CA LEU A 122 2.52 8.55 4.37
C LEU A 122 3.38 9.81 4.20
N SER A 123 4.21 9.88 3.14
CA SER A 123 5.00 11.09 2.86
C SER A 123 4.13 12.33 2.63
N ALA A 124 2.96 12.18 2.00
CA ALA A 124 2.02 13.28 1.82
C ALA A 124 1.45 13.77 3.16
N LEU A 125 1.14 12.85 4.08
CA LEU A 125 0.69 13.19 5.42
C LEU A 125 1.78 13.92 6.21
N ASP A 126 3.03 13.47 6.13
CA ASP A 126 4.17 14.14 6.79
C ASP A 126 4.38 15.56 6.28
N CYS A 127 4.17 15.79 4.98
CA CYS A 127 4.22 17.12 4.37
C CYS A 127 3.08 18.04 4.84
N ILE A 128 1.85 17.51 4.93
CA ILE A 128 0.65 18.28 5.31
C ILE A 128 0.63 18.56 6.83
N PHE A 129 1.07 17.59 7.64
CA PHE A 129 1.03 17.63 9.10
C PHE A 129 2.44 17.54 9.70
N PRO A 130 3.27 18.58 9.55
CA PRO A 130 4.53 18.61 10.28
C PRO A 130 4.20 18.58 11.77
N GLU A 131 4.65 17.55 12.47
CA GLU A 131 4.24 17.25 13.86
C GLU A 131 4.77 18.31 14.88
N GLN A 132 5.29 19.46 14.42
CA GLN A 132 5.61 20.66 15.20
C GLN A 132 4.62 21.82 14.97
N VAL A 133 3.33 21.65 15.28
CA VAL A 133 2.47 22.83 15.56
C VAL A 133 1.53 22.53 16.73
N ILE A 134 2.12 22.30 17.90
CA ILE A 134 1.48 22.72 19.16
C ILE A 134 2.51 23.57 19.91
N LEU A 135 2.71 24.80 19.45
CA LEU A 135 3.25 25.82 20.34
C LEU A 135 2.06 26.31 21.19
N PRO A 136 2.07 26.10 22.53
CA PRO A 136 0.88 26.31 23.38
C PRO A 136 0.37 27.75 23.45
N ASN A 137 0.96 28.69 22.71
CA ASN A 137 0.65 30.13 22.75
C ASN A 137 0.57 30.81 21.38
N GLN A 138 0.48 30.08 20.26
CA GLN A 138 0.27 30.73 18.95
C GLN A 138 -1.22 31.05 18.75
N MET A 139 -1.62 32.21 19.27
CA MET A 139 -2.96 32.81 19.10
C MET A 139 -3.22 33.32 17.67
N ASN A 140 -2.20 33.26 16.79
CA ASN A 140 -2.27 33.67 15.41
C ASN A 140 -2.26 32.42 14.53
N ASP A 141 -3.34 32.17 13.80
CA ASP A 141 -3.49 31.05 12.87
C ASP A 141 -2.65 31.20 11.58
N GLN A 142 -1.78 32.23 11.53
CA GLN A 142 -0.85 32.55 10.45
C GLN A 142 -1.46 32.43 9.05
N HIS A 143 -2.75 32.74 8.91
CA HIS A 143 -3.49 32.64 7.65
C HIS A 143 -3.62 31.24 7.05
N LEU A 144 -3.45 30.17 7.84
CA LEU A 144 -3.80 28.77 7.48
C LEU A 144 -5.32 28.54 7.39
N LYS A 145 -6.10 29.55 6.97
CA LYS A 145 -7.58 29.57 7.01
C LYS A 145 -8.24 28.28 6.50
N GLU A 146 -7.68 27.67 5.46
CA GLU A 146 -8.19 26.46 4.81
C GLU A 146 -7.57 25.15 5.33
N ILE A 147 -6.43 25.20 6.01
CA ILE A 147 -5.64 24.03 6.42
C ILE A 147 -5.52 24.07 7.95
N LYS A 148 -6.66 24.00 8.62
CA LYS A 148 -6.70 23.83 10.07
C LYS A 148 -6.96 22.36 10.35
N ASN A 149 -6.13 21.73 11.18
CA ASN A 149 -6.24 20.30 11.53
C ASN A 149 -7.64 19.88 11.99
N TYR A 150 -8.44 20.80 12.53
CA TYR A 150 -9.82 20.53 12.98
C TYR A 150 -10.89 20.67 11.88
N ARG A 151 -10.54 21.02 10.65
CA ARG A 151 -11.46 21.16 9.51
C ARG A 151 -11.39 19.99 8.52
N LEU A 152 -10.49 19.05 8.77
CA LEU A 152 -10.32 17.80 8.03
C LEU A 152 -11.15 16.70 8.69
#